data_AF-A0A3Q7GC82-F1
#
_entry.id   AF-A0A3Q7GC82-F1
#
_cell.length_a   1.000
_cell.length_b   1.000
_cell.length_c   1.000
_cell.angle_alpha   90.00
_cell.angle_beta   90.00
_cell.angle_gamma   90.00
#
_symmetry.space_group_name_H-M   'P 1'
#
loop_
_entity.id
_entity.type
_entity.pdbx_description
1 polymer ?
#
loop_
_entity_poly.entity_id
_entity_poly.type
_entity_poly.pdbx_seq_one_letter_code
_entity_poly.pdbx_strand_id
1 'polypeptide(L)'
;MAKNNLKILGAWPSPYVMRPRIALNIKCLAYDFLEEQFGTKSELLLKSNPIYKKIPVLIHDGKPICESLIIVQYIDENWTNFGHSILPSHPYDRAIARFWAFYIDDKWFPALCGVAAAQDEDAKKAAMETVIEGLVLLEDVFKINSKGKKFFGGDKIGYLDIALGCFLGWLKVNEKLNNVNLLDESRTPSLYQWAKDFCVDSVVKDVMPETDQLLSSKSDLLLISNPVYKKIPVLIHDGKSICESLNIVQYIDEKWTNSGPSILPLDPYDRAIARFWACYIDDKWFPLFRSFAVAQGEDAIKTALEPVFDGLVLLEDAFKNCSKGKKFFGGDKIGYVDIALGCFLGWMRVIEKMNNVTLLDEAKTPGLYNWAEDFCADSSVKDKLVMATNSVKLLGTWACPYVYRVEIALKMKSIEYEFIQERVFNKSELLLKSNPVYKKIPVLFHDEKPICESLVILQYIDEAWLNGPAILPSDPYDRAIARFWAAYIDEKWYPLVADYRNVEGKEAKAAMVEKISEGTLLLEEAFINMSKGKSYFGGDSIGYVDIVFGSLLGWVKVIEIVDELKILDETKTPSLAEWDEKFCSHNVVKDIIPETEKLVEIYHKYVELKKANLS
;
A
#
# COMPACT_ATOMS: atom_id res chain seq x y z
N MET A 1 14.53 -3.40 -42.70
CA MET A 1 13.84 -3.29 -41.40
C MET A 1 14.23 -1.95 -40.83
N ALA A 2 13.29 -1.04 -40.55
CA ALA A 2 13.64 0.18 -39.83
C ALA A 2 14.30 -0.25 -38.51
N LYS A 3 15.51 0.23 -38.24
CA LYS A 3 16.15 0.04 -36.93
C LYS A 3 15.26 0.75 -35.92
N ASN A 4 14.41 0.03 -35.21
CA ASN A 4 13.73 0.60 -34.05
C ASN A 4 14.83 1.10 -33.11
N ASN A 5 14.88 2.42 -32.88
CA ASN A 5 15.87 3.04 -32.01
C ASN A 5 15.43 2.85 -30.56
N LEU A 6 15.38 1.59 -30.13
CA LEU A 6 14.99 1.16 -28.79
C LEU A 6 16.24 0.98 -27.94
N LYS A 7 16.29 1.71 -26.82
CA LYS A 7 17.33 1.56 -25.82
C LYS A 7 16.72 1.35 -24.44
N ILE A 8 17.27 0.43 -23.66
CA ILE A 8 16.95 0.27 -22.25
C ILE A 8 18.13 0.76 -21.43
N LEU A 9 17.94 1.87 -20.72
CA LEU A 9 18.89 2.34 -19.71
C LEU A 9 18.58 1.65 -18.38
N GLY A 10 19.54 0.91 -17.85
CA GLY A 10 19.36 0.17 -16.62
C GLY A 10 20.62 -0.52 -16.16
N ALA A 11 20.54 -1.14 -14.98
CA ALA A 11 21.62 -1.94 -14.44
C ALA A 11 21.18 -3.41 -14.39
N TRP A 12 22.06 -4.33 -14.78
CA TRP A 12 21.71 -5.75 -14.90
C TRP A 12 21.15 -6.43 -13.63
N PRO A 13 21.54 -6.07 -12.38
CA PRO A 13 21.01 -6.75 -11.20
C PRO A 13 19.68 -6.14 -10.73
N SER A 14 19.21 -5.05 -11.34
CA SER A 14 17.96 -4.41 -10.96
C SER A 14 16.75 -5.25 -11.44
N PRO A 15 15.88 -5.71 -10.52
CA PRO A 15 14.70 -6.49 -10.92
C PRO A 15 13.74 -5.65 -11.77
N TYR A 16 13.64 -4.35 -11.49
CA TYR A 16 12.81 -3.44 -12.26
C TYR A 16 13.25 -3.31 -13.72
N VAL A 17 14.55 -3.44 -14.01
CA VAL A 17 15.11 -3.42 -15.37
C VAL A 17 14.80 -4.70 -16.14
N MET A 18 14.58 -5.83 -15.44
CA MET A 18 14.20 -7.08 -16.08
C MET A 18 12.81 -7.00 -16.72
N ARG A 19 11.88 -6.27 -16.10
CA ARG A 19 10.50 -6.14 -16.59
C ARG A 19 10.39 -5.69 -18.05
N PRO A 20 10.96 -4.53 -18.45
CA PRO A 20 10.91 -4.11 -19.84
C PRO A 20 11.72 -5.02 -20.77
N ARG A 21 12.81 -5.64 -20.31
CA ARG A 21 13.59 -6.60 -21.10
C ARG A 21 12.76 -7.85 -21.45
N ILE A 22 12.03 -8.41 -20.49
CA ILE A 22 11.12 -9.53 -20.71
C ILE A 22 9.99 -9.12 -21.65
N ALA A 23 9.40 -7.93 -21.47
CA ALA A 23 8.36 -7.42 -22.37
C ALA A 23 8.86 -7.27 -23.82
N LEU A 24 10.07 -6.73 -24.03
CA LEU A 24 10.67 -6.63 -25.36
C LEU A 24 10.95 -8.02 -25.97
N ASN A 25 11.40 -8.98 -25.17
CA ASN A 25 11.60 -10.37 -25.61
C ASN A 25 10.27 -11.02 -26.05
N ILE A 26 9.18 -10.81 -25.30
CA ILE A 26 7.83 -11.27 -25.67
C ILE A 26 7.43 -10.70 -27.03
N LYS A 27 7.73 -9.42 -27.29
CA LYS A 27 7.47 -8.75 -28.56
C LYS A 27 8.51 -9.05 -29.64
N CYS A 28 9.52 -9.87 -29.36
CA CYS A 28 10.63 -10.18 -30.27
C CYS A 28 11.33 -8.91 -30.82
N LEU A 29 11.47 -7.88 -29.99
CA LEU A 29 12.07 -6.60 -30.35
C LEU A 29 13.54 -6.56 -29.93
N ALA A 30 14.41 -6.21 -30.87
CA ALA A 30 15.80 -5.89 -30.57
C ALA A 30 15.91 -4.51 -29.91
N TYR A 31 16.85 -4.37 -28.96
CA TYR A 31 17.12 -3.12 -28.25
C TYR A 31 18.60 -3.03 -27.85
N ASP A 32 19.10 -1.81 -27.71
CA ASP A 32 20.41 -1.55 -27.12
C ASP A 32 20.26 -1.49 -25.59
N PHE A 33 20.98 -2.33 -24.85
CA PHE A 33 21.05 -2.23 -23.40
C PHE A 33 22.18 -1.30 -22.99
N LEU A 34 21.85 -0.19 -22.33
CA LEU A 34 22.78 0.79 -21.82
C LEU A 34 22.96 0.55 -20.31
N GLU A 35 24.12 0.00 -19.93
CA GLU A 35 24.44 -0.29 -18.54
C GLU A 35 24.66 1.01 -17.74
N GLU A 36 23.85 1.20 -16.70
CA GLU A 36 23.99 2.27 -15.72
C GLU A 36 24.86 1.81 -14.54
N GLN A 37 25.78 2.66 -14.09
CA GLN A 37 26.64 2.34 -12.96
C GLN A 37 25.93 2.65 -11.63
N PHE A 38 26.08 1.78 -10.63
CA PHE A 38 25.57 2.07 -9.29
C PHE A 38 26.36 3.21 -8.63
N GLY A 39 25.66 4.03 -7.85
CA GLY A 39 26.24 5.18 -7.14
C GLY A 39 26.21 6.48 -7.96
N THR A 40 26.95 6.55 -9.06
CA THR A 40 27.01 7.77 -9.90
C THR A 40 25.99 7.70 -11.02
N LYS A 41 25.02 8.62 -11.03
CA LYS A 41 23.97 8.70 -12.07
C LYS A 41 24.51 9.36 -13.32
N SER A 42 24.34 8.72 -14.48
CA SER A 42 24.72 9.24 -15.78
C SER A 42 23.91 10.48 -16.18
N GLU A 43 24.51 11.35 -17.00
CA GLU A 43 23.79 12.49 -17.58
C GLU A 43 22.58 12.03 -18.40
N LEU A 44 22.68 10.88 -19.07
CA LEU A 44 21.57 10.31 -19.82
C LEU A 44 20.40 9.94 -18.91
N LEU A 45 20.67 9.34 -17.74
CA LEU A 45 19.62 9.03 -16.75
C LEU A 45 18.99 10.31 -16.20
N LEU A 46 19.81 11.29 -15.81
CA LEU A 46 19.33 12.56 -15.27
C LEU A 46 18.50 13.34 -16.28
N LYS A 47 18.86 13.29 -17.57
CA LYS A 47 18.10 13.92 -18.65
C LYS A 47 16.82 13.16 -19.01
N SER A 48 16.86 11.83 -18.98
CA SER A 48 15.74 10.99 -19.43
C SER A 48 14.69 10.75 -18.34
N ASN A 49 15.09 10.80 -17.07
CA ASN A 49 14.20 10.74 -15.91
C ASN A 49 14.60 11.82 -14.88
N PRO A 50 14.39 13.11 -15.19
CA PRO A 50 14.82 14.21 -14.31
C PRO A 50 14.10 14.23 -12.97
N ILE A 51 12.88 13.69 -12.93
CA ILE A 51 12.01 13.69 -11.75
C ILE A 51 12.49 12.67 -10.71
N TYR A 52 12.53 11.39 -11.06
CA TYR A 52 12.91 10.34 -10.11
C TYR A 52 14.39 9.99 -10.17
N LYS A 53 15.03 10.20 -11.32
CA LYS A 53 16.45 9.88 -11.55
C LYS A 53 16.69 8.39 -11.25
N LYS A 54 15.74 7.54 -11.66
CA LYS A 54 15.70 6.09 -11.41
C LYS A 54 15.65 5.32 -12.72
N ILE A 55 16.22 4.11 -12.68
CA ILE A 55 16.15 3.09 -13.72
C ILE A 55 15.00 2.12 -13.43
N PRO A 56 14.43 1.42 -14.45
CA PRO A 56 14.75 1.54 -15.88
C PRO A 56 14.20 2.81 -16.54
N VAL A 57 14.80 3.17 -17.67
CA VAL A 57 14.21 4.08 -18.65
C VAL A 57 14.25 3.41 -20.03
N LEU A 58 13.10 3.29 -20.70
CA LEU A 58 13.05 2.92 -22.11
C LEU A 58 13.14 4.19 -22.94
N ILE A 59 14.04 4.23 -23.91
CA ILE A 59 14.15 5.31 -24.88
C ILE A 59 13.71 4.76 -26.22
N HIS A 60 12.61 5.25 -26.76
CA HIS A 60 12.09 4.90 -28.08
C HIS A 60 12.12 6.13 -28.98
N ASP A 61 12.95 6.09 -30.03
CA ASP A 61 13.13 7.22 -30.96
C ASP A 61 13.51 8.53 -30.27
N GLY A 62 14.36 8.41 -29.23
CA GLY A 62 14.82 9.54 -28.43
C GLY A 62 13.83 10.02 -27.37
N LYS A 63 12.62 9.44 -27.30
CA LYS A 63 11.62 9.77 -26.29
C LYS A 63 11.71 8.82 -25.09
N PRO A 64 11.90 9.33 -23.86
CA PRO A 64 12.01 8.49 -22.68
C PRO A 64 10.65 8.08 -22.13
N ILE A 65 10.55 6.84 -21.65
CA ILE A 65 9.44 6.28 -20.90
C ILE A 65 10.02 5.73 -19.59
N CYS A 66 9.47 6.18 -18.47
CA CYS A 66 9.92 5.86 -17.12
C CYS A 66 8.92 4.95 -16.41
N GLU A 67 9.34 4.39 -15.27
CA GLU A 67 8.62 3.42 -14.45
C GLU A 67 8.41 2.06 -15.13
N SER A 68 9.00 1.02 -14.53
CA SER A 68 9.13 -0.31 -15.15
C SER A 68 7.80 -0.89 -15.66
N LEU A 69 6.71 -0.75 -14.90
CA LEU A 69 5.39 -1.27 -15.27
C LEU A 69 4.65 -0.37 -16.26
N ILE A 70 4.92 0.94 -16.28
CA ILE A 70 4.43 1.85 -17.34
C ILE A 70 5.13 1.49 -18.66
N ILE A 71 6.44 1.22 -18.62
CA ILE A 71 7.20 0.77 -19.79
C ILE A 71 6.64 -0.56 -20.33
N VAL A 72 6.29 -1.53 -19.47
CA VAL A 72 5.68 -2.80 -19.91
C VAL A 72 4.34 -2.55 -20.61
N GLN A 73 3.48 -1.68 -20.05
CA GLN A 73 2.20 -1.33 -20.69
C GLN A 73 2.43 -0.62 -22.03
N TYR A 74 3.39 0.32 -22.09
CA TYR A 74 3.77 0.99 -23.33
C TYR A 74 4.22 0.00 -24.41
N ILE A 75 5.05 -0.98 -24.05
CA ILE A 75 5.51 -2.02 -24.97
C ILE A 75 4.34 -2.86 -25.49
N ASP A 76 3.40 -3.22 -24.62
CA ASP A 76 2.24 -4.01 -25.02
C ASP A 76 1.31 -3.25 -25.97
N GLU A 77 1.08 -1.97 -25.68
CA GLU A 77 0.18 -1.07 -26.42
C GLU A 77 0.78 -0.58 -27.74
N ASN A 78 2.10 -0.39 -27.81
CA ASN A 78 2.77 0.15 -29.01
C ASN A 78 3.07 -0.94 -30.07
N TRP A 79 3.27 -2.18 -29.64
CA TRP A 79 3.58 -3.32 -30.54
C TRP A 79 2.53 -4.42 -30.44
N THR A 80 1.26 -4.07 -30.61
CA THR A 80 0.12 -5.02 -30.56
C THR A 80 0.20 -6.12 -31.62
N ASN A 81 0.87 -5.87 -32.75
CA ASN A 81 1.05 -6.83 -33.85
C ASN A 81 2.27 -7.76 -33.67
N PHE A 82 3.04 -7.61 -32.59
CA PHE A 82 4.22 -8.42 -32.31
C PHE A 82 4.02 -9.22 -31.02
N GLY A 83 4.52 -10.47 -31.01
CA GLY A 83 4.38 -11.34 -29.84
C GLY A 83 2.92 -11.60 -29.42
N HIS A 84 2.73 -12.09 -28.20
CA HIS A 84 1.40 -12.13 -27.58
C HIS A 84 1.12 -10.87 -26.73
N SER A 85 -0.15 -10.65 -26.42
CA SER A 85 -0.59 -9.60 -25.49
C SER A 85 -0.08 -9.90 -24.09
N ILE A 86 0.53 -8.91 -23.43
CA ILE A 86 1.04 -9.03 -22.06
C ILE A 86 -0.09 -8.78 -21.06
N LEU A 87 -0.91 -7.75 -21.30
CA LEU A 87 -2.12 -7.50 -20.52
C LEU A 87 -3.26 -8.42 -20.97
N PRO A 88 -4.16 -8.81 -20.04
CA PRO A 88 -5.41 -9.46 -20.39
C PRO A 88 -6.25 -8.65 -21.38
N SER A 89 -7.10 -9.31 -22.17
CA SER A 89 -7.97 -8.61 -23.13
C SER A 89 -9.18 -7.96 -22.46
N HIS A 90 -9.73 -8.60 -21.41
CA HIS A 90 -10.91 -8.11 -20.71
C HIS A 90 -10.55 -6.97 -19.73
N PRO A 91 -11.25 -5.82 -19.75
CA PRO A 91 -10.93 -4.66 -18.89
C PRO A 91 -10.85 -4.98 -17.40
N TYR A 92 -11.77 -5.82 -16.91
CA TYR A 92 -11.76 -6.23 -15.50
C TYR A 92 -10.49 -7.00 -15.15
N ASP A 93 -10.08 -7.96 -15.99
CA ASP A 93 -8.89 -8.76 -15.75
C ASP A 93 -7.63 -7.90 -15.82
N ARG A 94 -7.59 -6.86 -16.68
CA ARG A 94 -6.53 -5.85 -16.68
C ARG A 94 -6.50 -5.06 -15.37
N ALA A 95 -7.65 -4.64 -14.86
CA ALA A 95 -7.72 -3.91 -13.60
C ALA A 95 -7.21 -4.76 -12.43
N ILE A 96 -7.61 -6.03 -12.37
CA ILE A 96 -7.12 -6.99 -11.37
C ILE A 96 -5.61 -7.23 -11.51
N ALA A 97 -5.09 -7.36 -12.74
CA ALA A 97 -3.66 -7.48 -12.97
C ALA A 97 -2.88 -6.23 -12.51
N ARG A 98 -3.40 -5.03 -12.73
CA ARG A 98 -2.77 -3.78 -12.26
C ARG A 98 -2.80 -3.69 -10.73
N PHE A 99 -3.91 -4.05 -10.10
CA PHE A 99 -4.05 -4.07 -8.64
C PHE A 99 -3.02 -4.98 -7.98
N TRP A 100 -2.88 -6.22 -8.45
CA TRP A 100 -1.93 -7.16 -7.87
C TRP A 100 -0.47 -6.80 -8.17
N ALA A 101 -0.18 -6.22 -9.33
CA ALA A 101 1.15 -5.66 -9.60
C ALA A 101 1.49 -4.50 -8.65
N PHE A 102 0.53 -3.64 -8.34
CA PHE A 102 0.69 -2.59 -7.34
C PHE A 102 0.94 -3.17 -5.94
N TYR A 103 0.17 -4.18 -5.50
CA TYR A 103 0.41 -4.89 -4.24
C TYR A 103 1.82 -5.48 -4.14
N ILE A 104 2.31 -6.07 -5.24
CA ILE A 104 3.66 -6.64 -5.29
C ILE A 104 4.72 -5.56 -5.05
N ASP A 105 4.60 -4.40 -5.71
CA ASP A 105 5.58 -3.31 -5.61
C ASP A 105 5.48 -2.53 -4.30
N ASP A 106 4.27 -2.34 -3.78
CA ASP A 106 3.99 -1.48 -2.63
C ASP A 106 4.09 -2.21 -1.28
N LYS A 107 3.74 -3.51 -1.24
CA LYS A 107 3.74 -4.28 0.02
C LYS A 107 4.73 -5.44 0.01
N TRP A 108 4.64 -6.33 -0.96
CA TRP A 108 5.38 -7.59 -0.91
C TRP A 108 6.89 -7.41 -1.10
N PHE A 109 7.32 -6.65 -2.11
CA PHE A 109 8.74 -6.42 -2.37
C PHE A 109 9.42 -5.59 -1.26
N PRO A 110 8.81 -4.53 -0.71
CA PRO A 110 9.35 -3.85 0.47
C PRO A 110 9.54 -4.78 1.68
N ALA A 111 8.62 -5.73 1.91
CA ALA A 111 8.80 -6.74 2.95
C ALA A 111 10.03 -7.65 2.69
N LEU A 112 10.26 -8.06 1.43
CA LEU A 112 11.45 -8.81 1.04
C LEU A 112 12.74 -8.01 1.27
N CYS A 113 12.73 -6.71 0.95
CA CYS A 113 13.84 -5.81 1.27
C CYS A 113 14.05 -5.68 2.79
N GLY A 114 12.95 -5.68 3.56
CA GLY A 114 12.96 -5.67 5.02
C GLY A 114 13.74 -6.83 5.63
N VAL A 115 13.70 -8.03 5.03
CA VAL A 115 14.50 -9.18 5.48
C VAL A 115 16.00 -8.89 5.43
N ALA A 116 16.47 -8.25 4.36
CA ALA A 116 17.88 -7.90 4.20
C ALA A 116 18.29 -6.71 5.08
N ALA A 117 17.35 -5.81 5.40
CA ALA A 117 17.56 -4.64 6.25
C ALA A 117 17.34 -4.94 7.75
N ALA A 118 16.85 -6.13 8.09
CA ALA A 118 16.51 -6.52 9.45
C ALA A 118 17.72 -6.44 10.38
N GLN A 119 17.45 -5.97 11.59
CA GLN A 119 18.48 -5.68 12.57
C GLN A 119 18.99 -6.94 13.26
N ASP A 120 18.06 -7.75 13.72
CA ASP A 120 18.27 -8.90 14.57
C ASP A 120 17.45 -10.06 14.01
N GLU A 121 17.65 -11.24 14.59
CA GLU A 121 17.02 -12.46 14.09
C GLU A 121 15.50 -12.45 14.27
N ASP A 122 14.93 -11.71 15.23
CA ASP A 122 13.48 -11.69 15.45
C ASP A 122 12.79 -10.73 14.48
N ALA A 123 13.34 -9.52 14.28
CA ALA A 123 12.91 -8.61 13.22
C ALA A 123 13.01 -9.26 11.83
N LYS A 124 14.05 -10.07 11.63
CA LYS A 124 14.27 -10.82 10.39
C LYS A 124 13.24 -11.92 10.19
N LYS A 125 12.92 -12.70 11.23
CA LYS A 125 11.83 -13.69 11.18
C LYS A 125 10.49 -13.03 10.89
N ALA A 126 10.15 -11.94 11.57
CA ALA A 126 8.89 -11.20 11.33
C ALA A 126 8.80 -10.67 9.88
N ALA A 127 9.91 -10.16 9.35
CA ALA A 127 9.99 -9.75 7.95
C ALA A 127 9.81 -10.96 7.00
N MET A 128 10.42 -12.12 7.31
CA MET A 128 10.23 -13.35 6.52
C MET A 128 8.79 -13.86 6.57
N GLU A 129 8.15 -13.83 7.73
CA GLU A 129 6.74 -14.19 7.89
C GLU A 129 5.85 -13.31 7.01
N THR A 130 6.11 -11.99 7.00
CA THR A 130 5.38 -11.05 6.12
C THR A 130 5.57 -11.40 4.64
N VAL A 131 6.79 -11.79 4.23
CA VAL A 131 7.07 -12.23 2.85
C VAL A 131 6.30 -13.52 2.52
N ILE A 132 6.27 -14.48 3.45
CA ILE A 132 5.58 -15.76 3.29
C ILE A 132 4.07 -15.55 3.21
N GLU A 133 3.48 -14.74 4.08
CA GLU A 133 2.06 -14.41 4.05
C GLU A 133 1.66 -13.78 2.70
N GLY A 134 2.49 -12.87 2.18
CA GLY A 134 2.25 -12.29 0.86
C GLY A 134 2.40 -13.30 -0.28
N LEU A 135 3.32 -14.27 -0.19
CA LEU A 135 3.41 -15.38 -1.15
C LEU A 135 2.19 -16.30 -1.08
N VAL A 136 1.67 -16.60 0.11
CA VAL A 136 0.43 -17.38 0.29
C VAL A 136 -0.76 -16.65 -0.31
N LEU A 137 -0.86 -15.33 -0.12
CA LEU A 137 -1.89 -14.54 -0.78
C LEU A 137 -1.76 -14.59 -2.31
N LEU A 138 -0.54 -14.44 -2.83
CA LEU A 138 -0.28 -14.51 -4.27
C LEU A 138 -0.52 -15.91 -4.86
N GLU A 139 -0.39 -16.98 -4.06
CA GLU A 139 -0.73 -18.36 -4.44
C GLU A 139 -2.23 -18.49 -4.73
N ASP A 140 -3.09 -17.93 -3.89
CA ASP A 140 -4.54 -17.92 -4.11
C ASP A 140 -4.91 -17.09 -5.34
N VAL A 141 -4.26 -15.94 -5.53
CA VAL A 141 -4.42 -15.12 -6.73
C VAL A 141 -3.98 -15.88 -7.98
N PHE A 142 -2.86 -16.60 -7.91
CA PHE A 142 -2.37 -17.41 -9.02
C PHE A 142 -3.37 -18.50 -9.39
N LYS A 143 -3.91 -19.24 -8.41
CA LYS A 143 -4.92 -20.29 -8.66
C LYS A 143 -6.16 -19.73 -9.35
N ILE A 144 -6.66 -18.57 -8.90
CA ILE A 144 -7.84 -17.92 -9.48
C ILE A 144 -7.57 -17.46 -10.91
N ASN A 145 -6.45 -16.75 -11.14
CA ASN A 145 -6.16 -16.11 -12.42
C ASN A 145 -5.68 -17.11 -13.47
N SER A 146 -4.78 -18.02 -13.10
CA SER A 146 -4.23 -19.03 -14.02
C SER A 146 -5.29 -20.01 -14.50
N LYS A 147 -6.35 -20.27 -13.71
CA LYS A 147 -7.34 -21.33 -13.97
C LYS A 147 -6.66 -22.68 -14.24
N GLY A 148 -5.60 -22.97 -13.50
CA GLY A 148 -4.79 -24.20 -13.62
C GLY A 148 -3.80 -24.20 -14.80
N LYS A 149 -3.57 -23.05 -15.44
CA LYS A 149 -2.55 -22.89 -16.48
C LYS A 149 -1.18 -22.52 -15.90
N LYS A 150 -0.18 -22.46 -16.78
CA LYS A 150 1.24 -22.30 -16.44
C LYS A 150 1.57 -20.93 -15.82
N PHE A 151 0.84 -19.88 -16.19
CA PHE A 151 1.12 -18.50 -15.85
C PHE A 151 -0.14 -17.78 -15.35
N PHE A 152 0.01 -16.62 -14.70
CA PHE A 152 -1.12 -15.83 -14.20
C PHE A 152 -2.08 -15.45 -15.34
N GLY A 153 -1.54 -15.16 -16.53
CA GLY A 153 -2.31 -14.84 -17.73
C GLY A 153 -2.83 -16.06 -18.52
N GLY A 154 -2.63 -17.29 -18.02
CA GLY A 154 -2.99 -18.52 -18.71
C GLY A 154 -1.77 -19.28 -19.22
N ASP A 155 -1.72 -19.54 -20.53
CA ASP A 155 -0.70 -20.39 -21.14
C ASP A 155 0.63 -19.67 -21.42
N LYS A 156 0.66 -18.32 -21.36
CA LYS A 156 1.84 -17.50 -21.68
C LYS A 156 2.12 -16.49 -20.56
N ILE A 157 3.38 -16.10 -20.42
CA ILE A 157 3.83 -15.04 -19.50
C ILE A 157 3.06 -13.74 -19.81
N GLY A 158 2.32 -13.26 -18.83
CA GLY A 158 1.57 -12.00 -18.89
C GLY A 158 2.09 -10.95 -17.90
N TYR A 159 1.29 -9.91 -17.71
CA TYR A 159 1.66 -8.74 -16.92
C TYR A 159 2.04 -9.05 -15.46
N LEU A 160 1.24 -9.90 -14.78
CA LEU A 160 1.52 -10.30 -13.40
C LEU A 160 2.74 -11.21 -13.28
N ASP A 161 2.96 -12.09 -14.26
CA ASP A 161 4.15 -12.92 -14.31
C ASP A 161 5.42 -12.06 -14.39
N ILE A 162 5.40 -11.00 -15.20
CA ILE A 162 6.50 -10.01 -15.29
C ILE A 162 6.66 -9.23 -13.98
N ALA A 163 5.56 -8.81 -13.35
CA ALA A 163 5.58 -8.00 -12.13
C ALA A 163 6.17 -8.75 -10.93
N LEU A 164 5.76 -10.01 -10.70
CA LEU A 164 6.27 -10.85 -9.61
C LEU A 164 7.62 -11.50 -9.97
N GLY A 165 7.69 -12.07 -11.18
CA GLY A 165 8.81 -12.91 -11.62
C GLY A 165 10.15 -12.19 -11.67
N CYS A 166 10.15 -10.86 -11.87
CA CYS A 166 11.38 -10.07 -11.85
C CYS A 166 12.12 -10.11 -10.51
N PHE A 167 11.44 -10.43 -9.40
CA PHE A 167 12.06 -10.50 -8.07
C PHE A 167 12.61 -11.89 -7.71
N LEU A 168 12.38 -12.93 -8.54
CA LEU A 168 12.78 -14.30 -8.22
C LEU A 168 14.29 -14.46 -7.99
N GLY A 169 15.13 -13.71 -8.72
CA GLY A 169 16.57 -13.70 -8.48
C GLY A 169 16.94 -13.25 -7.06
N TRP A 170 16.36 -12.12 -6.61
CA TRP A 170 16.59 -11.59 -5.27
C TRP A 170 15.89 -12.39 -4.16
N LEU A 171 14.78 -13.06 -4.47
CA LEU A 171 14.15 -14.03 -3.58
C LEU A 171 15.11 -15.20 -3.29
N LYS A 172 15.68 -15.81 -4.34
CA LYS A 172 16.67 -16.89 -4.22
C LYS A 172 17.95 -16.46 -3.47
N VAL A 173 18.38 -15.21 -3.65
CA VAL A 173 19.48 -14.63 -2.87
C VAL A 173 19.14 -14.60 -1.38
N ASN A 174 17.91 -14.17 -1.02
CA ASN A 174 17.47 -14.16 0.37
C ASN A 174 17.34 -15.59 0.94
N GLU A 175 16.83 -16.54 0.17
CA GLU A 175 16.75 -17.95 0.55
C GLU A 175 18.14 -18.52 0.86
N LYS A 176 19.10 -18.32 -0.05
CA LYS A 176 20.48 -18.81 0.10
C LYS A 176 21.22 -18.17 1.28
N LEU A 177 21.08 -16.86 1.48
CA LEU A 177 21.76 -16.14 2.56
C LEU A 177 21.24 -16.51 3.95
N ASN A 178 19.96 -16.84 4.03
CA ASN A 178 19.29 -17.10 5.30
C ASN A 178 19.05 -18.58 5.56
N ASN A 179 19.41 -19.44 4.61
CA ASN A 179 19.18 -20.88 4.64
C ASN A 179 17.70 -21.22 4.92
N VAL A 180 16.80 -20.55 4.18
CA VAL A 180 15.35 -20.72 4.25
C VAL A 180 14.79 -20.99 2.86
N ASN A 181 13.64 -21.64 2.79
CA ASN A 181 12.81 -21.70 1.58
C ASN A 181 11.62 -20.77 1.79
N LEU A 182 11.59 -19.64 1.08
CA LEU A 182 10.48 -18.69 1.11
C LEU A 182 9.40 -19.15 0.14
N LEU A 183 9.80 -19.49 -1.10
CA LEU A 183 8.93 -20.12 -2.08
C LEU A 183 8.97 -21.64 -1.89
N ASP A 184 7.97 -22.18 -1.20
CA ASP A 184 7.98 -23.56 -0.73
C ASP A 184 6.90 -24.39 -1.42
N GLU A 185 7.23 -25.60 -1.87
CA GLU A 185 6.30 -26.48 -2.59
C GLU A 185 5.13 -26.94 -1.72
N SER A 186 5.32 -27.07 -0.40
CA SER A 186 4.23 -27.50 0.50
C SER A 186 3.23 -26.38 0.78
N ARG A 187 3.71 -25.14 0.91
CA ARG A 187 2.87 -23.97 1.23
C ARG A 187 2.27 -23.31 -0.02
N THR A 188 3.09 -23.18 -1.06
CA THR A 188 2.78 -22.45 -2.30
C THR A 188 3.09 -23.32 -3.53
N PRO A 189 2.45 -24.49 -3.70
CA PRO A 189 2.79 -25.45 -4.75
C PRO A 189 2.66 -24.87 -6.16
N SER A 190 1.64 -24.04 -6.40
CA SER A 190 1.36 -23.51 -7.74
C SER A 190 2.38 -22.44 -8.11
N LEU A 191 2.70 -21.53 -7.20
CA LEU A 191 3.76 -20.53 -7.37
C LEU A 191 5.14 -21.17 -7.42
N TYR A 192 5.39 -22.23 -6.65
CA TYR A 192 6.63 -22.98 -6.71
C TYR A 192 6.87 -23.53 -8.13
N GLN A 193 5.85 -24.19 -8.70
CA GLN A 193 5.94 -24.71 -10.06
C GLN A 193 6.00 -23.58 -11.10
N TRP A 194 5.17 -22.54 -10.95
CA TRP A 194 5.20 -21.33 -11.78
C TRP A 194 6.58 -20.67 -11.81
N ALA A 195 7.28 -20.54 -10.69
CA ALA A 195 8.59 -19.90 -10.64
C ALA A 195 9.65 -20.69 -11.43
N LYS A 196 9.59 -22.03 -11.37
CA LYS A 196 10.44 -22.90 -12.19
C LYS A 196 10.14 -22.69 -13.67
N ASP A 197 8.86 -22.74 -14.01
CA ASP A 197 8.33 -22.56 -15.35
C ASP A 197 8.65 -21.18 -15.96
N PHE A 198 8.61 -20.14 -15.15
CA PHE A 198 8.96 -18.77 -15.51
C PHE A 198 10.47 -18.62 -15.77
N CYS A 199 11.33 -19.15 -14.89
CA CYS A 199 12.78 -19.01 -15.03
C CYS A 199 13.33 -19.70 -16.28
N VAL A 200 12.74 -20.81 -16.73
CA VAL A 200 13.20 -21.56 -17.91
C VAL A 200 12.57 -21.09 -19.22
N ASP A 201 11.60 -20.17 -19.18
CA ASP A 201 10.96 -19.68 -20.39
C ASP A 201 11.96 -18.94 -21.28
N SER A 202 11.85 -19.15 -22.59
CA SER A 202 12.72 -18.55 -23.59
C SER A 202 12.80 -17.02 -23.52
N VAL A 203 11.73 -16.33 -23.08
CA VAL A 203 11.73 -14.86 -22.99
C VAL A 203 12.36 -14.34 -21.69
N VAL A 204 12.62 -15.23 -20.72
CA VAL A 204 13.11 -14.89 -19.38
C VAL A 204 14.53 -15.38 -19.13
N LYS A 205 14.87 -16.59 -19.56
CA LYS A 205 16.10 -17.32 -19.19
C LYS A 205 17.39 -16.51 -19.38
N ASP A 206 17.47 -15.68 -20.44
CA ASP A 206 18.66 -14.89 -20.77
C ASP A 206 18.68 -13.51 -20.07
N VAL A 207 17.61 -13.17 -19.35
CA VAL A 207 17.44 -11.92 -18.58
C VAL A 207 17.50 -12.19 -17.08
N MET A 208 17.09 -13.37 -16.63
CA MET A 208 17.13 -13.79 -15.23
C MET A 208 18.59 -13.93 -14.77
N PRO A 209 19.04 -13.15 -13.79
CA PRO A 209 20.41 -13.23 -13.30
C PRO A 209 20.63 -14.51 -12.49
N GLU A 210 21.84 -15.04 -12.56
CA GLU A 210 22.27 -16.15 -11.72
C GLU A 210 22.38 -15.70 -10.26
N THR A 211 21.92 -16.54 -9.32
CA THR A 211 21.92 -16.21 -7.89
C THR A 211 23.32 -15.87 -7.38
N ASP A 212 24.34 -16.59 -7.84
CA ASP A 212 25.74 -16.35 -7.43
C ASP A 212 26.30 -15.05 -8.00
N GLN A 213 25.86 -14.67 -9.20
CA GLN A 213 26.20 -13.38 -9.80
C GLN A 213 25.62 -12.24 -8.96
N LEU A 214 24.34 -12.33 -8.57
CA LEU A 214 23.70 -11.35 -7.69
C LEU A 214 24.40 -11.28 -6.32
N LEU A 215 24.77 -12.43 -5.74
CA LEU A 215 25.51 -12.47 -4.48
C LEU A 215 26.86 -11.77 -4.57
N SER A 216 27.61 -11.99 -5.66
CA SER A 216 28.90 -11.33 -5.88
C SER A 216 28.77 -9.81 -6.03
N SER A 217 27.68 -9.34 -6.65
CA SER A 217 27.35 -7.91 -6.79
C SER A 217 26.88 -7.24 -5.49
N LYS A 218 26.53 -8.03 -4.46
CA LYS A 218 26.10 -7.52 -3.15
C LYS A 218 27.21 -6.74 -2.45
N SER A 219 28.48 -7.08 -2.70
CA SER A 219 29.66 -6.34 -2.24
C SER A 219 29.62 -4.88 -2.69
N ASP A 220 29.33 -4.67 -3.98
CA ASP A 220 29.33 -3.35 -4.61
C ASP A 220 28.07 -2.55 -4.28
N LEU A 221 26.92 -3.22 -4.08
CA LEU A 221 25.67 -2.60 -3.64
C LEU A 221 25.68 -2.20 -2.15
N LEU A 222 26.30 -3.01 -1.29
CA LEU A 222 26.45 -2.71 0.15
C LEU A 222 27.49 -1.62 0.42
N LEU A 223 28.51 -1.47 -0.45
CA LEU A 223 29.54 -0.43 -0.33
C LEU A 223 29.04 0.97 -0.75
N ILE A 224 27.95 1.05 -1.51
CA ILE A 224 27.40 2.33 -2.00
C ILE A 224 26.25 2.85 -1.11
N SER A 225 25.59 1.98 -0.33
CA SER A 225 24.37 2.33 0.42
C SER A 225 24.58 2.54 1.93
N ASN A 226 25.40 3.51 2.33
CA ASN A 226 25.49 4.11 3.69
C ASN A 226 26.68 3.62 4.57
N PRO A 227 27.74 4.44 4.77
CA PRO A 227 28.95 4.03 5.47
C PRO A 227 28.93 4.22 7.00
N VAL A 228 27.81 4.59 7.64
CA VAL A 228 27.86 4.98 9.07
C VAL A 228 27.22 3.99 10.04
N TYR A 229 25.91 3.69 10.13
CA TYR A 229 25.44 2.62 11.03
C TYR A 229 24.19 1.89 10.52
N LYS A 230 24.31 0.58 10.33
CA LYS A 230 23.28 -0.35 9.82
C LYS A 230 22.26 -0.65 10.94
N LYS A 231 20.97 -0.25 10.82
CA LYS A 231 19.74 -0.79 11.51
C LYS A 231 18.50 0.20 11.56
N ILE A 232 17.23 -0.25 11.39
CA ILE A 232 15.92 0.50 11.53
C ILE A 232 14.84 -0.32 12.33
N PRO A 233 13.99 0.23 13.22
CA PRO A 233 13.77 1.65 13.53
C PRO A 233 14.77 2.19 14.55
N VAL A 234 15.19 3.43 14.32
CA VAL A 234 16.03 4.22 15.22
C VAL A 234 15.32 5.55 15.43
N LEU A 235 15.02 5.89 16.67
CA LEU A 235 14.59 7.23 17.03
C LEU A 235 15.84 8.08 17.27
N ILE A 236 15.99 9.19 16.55
CA ILE A 236 17.09 10.14 16.77
C ILE A 236 16.53 11.38 17.48
N HIS A 237 17.02 11.65 18.69
CA HIS A 237 16.67 12.82 19.49
C HIS A 237 17.96 13.52 19.94
N ASP A 238 18.10 14.81 19.66
CA ASP A 238 19.28 15.64 19.97
C ASP A 238 20.62 15.05 19.48
N GLY A 239 20.59 14.47 18.28
CA GLY A 239 21.75 13.84 17.67
C GLY A 239 22.20 12.53 18.35
N LYS A 240 21.40 12.00 19.29
CA LYS A 240 21.65 10.70 19.95
C LYS A 240 20.59 9.69 19.50
N SER A 241 21.05 8.49 19.16
CA SER A 241 20.22 7.41 18.64
C SER A 241 19.73 6.48 19.76
N ILE A 242 18.46 6.09 19.69
CA ILE A 242 17.83 5.11 20.59
C ILE A 242 17.23 4.00 19.76
N CYS A 243 17.51 2.76 20.16
CA CYS A 243 17.18 1.53 19.44
C CYS A 243 16.33 0.60 20.33
N GLU A 244 15.65 -0.39 19.71
CA GLU A 244 14.66 -1.32 20.30
C GLU A 244 13.28 -0.73 20.56
N SER A 245 12.23 -1.41 20.07
CA SER A 245 10.84 -0.91 20.05
C SER A 245 10.28 -0.62 21.44
N LEU A 246 10.55 -1.47 22.44
CA LEU A 246 10.11 -1.24 23.83
C LEU A 246 10.88 -0.12 24.53
N ASN A 247 12.14 0.09 24.18
CA ASN A 247 12.97 1.18 24.70
C ASN A 247 12.64 2.53 24.05
N ILE A 248 12.24 2.52 22.78
CA ILE A 248 11.73 3.70 22.08
C ILE A 248 10.41 4.14 22.70
N VAL A 249 9.49 3.22 22.98
CA VAL A 249 8.22 3.53 23.67
C VAL A 249 8.46 4.04 25.08
N GLN A 250 9.38 3.42 25.82
CA GLN A 250 9.75 3.85 27.16
C GLN A 250 10.43 5.23 27.18
N TYR A 251 11.35 5.49 26.24
CA TYR A 251 11.97 6.80 26.09
C TYR A 251 10.95 7.87 25.70
N ILE A 252 9.97 7.54 24.86
CA ILE A 252 8.91 8.48 24.50
C ILE A 252 8.04 8.82 25.73
N ASP A 253 7.65 7.82 26.52
CA ASP A 253 6.84 7.98 27.73
C ASP A 253 7.61 8.75 28.85
N GLU A 254 8.92 8.57 28.95
CA GLU A 254 9.78 9.26 29.93
C GLU A 254 10.20 10.68 29.50
N LYS A 255 10.33 10.94 28.20
CA LYS A 255 10.80 12.23 27.66
C LYS A 255 9.66 13.23 27.43
N TRP A 256 8.45 12.74 27.19
CA TRP A 256 7.28 13.56 26.88
C TRP A 256 6.09 13.24 27.80
N THR A 257 6.32 13.32 29.12
CA THR A 257 5.36 13.01 30.19
C THR A 257 4.09 13.87 30.21
N ASN A 258 3.95 14.87 29.32
CA ASN A 258 2.89 15.89 29.37
C ASN A 258 1.93 15.86 28.16
N SER A 259 1.91 14.78 27.36
CA SER A 259 1.30 14.77 26.00
C SER A 259 0.14 13.78 25.81
N GLY A 260 -0.45 13.27 26.89
CA GLY A 260 -1.60 12.36 26.87
C GLY A 260 -1.62 11.38 28.05
N PRO A 261 -2.73 10.65 28.28
CA PRO A 261 -2.80 9.69 29.36
C PRO A 261 -1.82 8.55 29.08
N SER A 262 -0.90 8.32 30.02
CA SER A 262 0.12 7.28 29.86
C SER A 262 -0.54 5.92 29.64
N ILE A 263 -0.09 5.22 28.60
CA ILE A 263 -0.51 3.85 28.27
C ILE A 263 -0.14 2.90 29.41
N LEU A 264 0.89 3.26 30.16
CA LEU A 264 1.31 2.60 31.37
C LEU A 264 0.72 3.30 32.59
N PRO A 265 0.44 2.57 33.67
CA PRO A 265 0.10 3.20 34.93
C PRO A 265 1.15 4.27 35.31
N LEU A 266 0.66 5.42 35.77
CA LEU A 266 1.54 6.54 36.14
C LEU A 266 2.42 6.16 37.34
N ASP A 267 1.87 5.37 38.26
CA ASP A 267 2.61 4.83 39.39
C ASP A 267 3.68 3.80 38.91
N PRO A 268 4.95 3.97 39.28
CA PRO A 268 6.03 3.09 38.82
C PRO A 268 5.87 1.63 39.22
N TYR A 269 5.22 1.35 40.34
CA TYR A 269 4.93 -0.01 40.77
C TYR A 269 3.83 -0.61 39.90
N ASP A 270 2.69 0.09 39.74
CA ASP A 270 1.60 -0.36 38.85
C ASP A 270 2.09 -0.52 37.39
N ARG A 271 3.05 0.31 36.94
CA ARG A 271 3.70 0.21 35.62
C ARG A 271 4.52 -1.05 35.46
N ALA A 272 5.33 -1.38 36.46
CA ALA A 272 6.10 -2.61 36.48
C ALA A 272 5.17 -3.83 36.49
N ILE A 273 4.05 -3.75 37.23
CA ILE A 273 3.02 -4.79 37.28
C ILE A 273 2.30 -4.95 35.93
N ALA A 274 1.91 -3.87 35.25
CA ALA A 274 1.30 -3.95 33.93
C ALA A 274 2.24 -4.55 32.88
N ARG A 275 3.53 -4.19 32.92
CA ARG A 275 4.55 -4.80 32.07
C ARG A 275 4.73 -6.29 32.36
N PHE A 276 4.81 -6.64 33.65
CA PHE A 276 4.91 -8.02 34.09
C PHE A 276 3.75 -8.87 33.55
N TRP A 277 2.51 -8.38 33.63
CA TRP A 277 1.35 -9.15 33.17
C TRP A 277 1.23 -9.23 31.65
N ALA A 278 1.59 -8.19 30.91
CA ALA A 278 1.69 -8.29 29.44
C ALA A 278 2.76 -9.30 29.02
N CYS A 279 3.94 -9.28 29.64
CA CYS A 279 4.97 -10.29 29.40
C CYS A 279 4.51 -11.69 29.84
N TYR A 280 3.75 -11.81 30.92
CA TYR A 280 3.16 -13.09 31.31
C TYR A 280 2.18 -13.61 30.24
N ILE A 281 1.34 -12.74 29.67
CA ILE A 281 0.42 -13.09 28.60
C ILE A 281 1.21 -13.60 27.38
N ASP A 282 2.23 -12.86 26.95
CA ASP A 282 3.00 -13.19 25.74
C ASP A 282 3.95 -14.38 25.93
N ASP A 283 4.67 -14.43 27.05
CA ASP A 283 5.76 -15.38 27.25
C ASP A 283 5.31 -16.67 27.94
N LYS A 284 4.17 -16.66 28.63
CA LYS A 284 3.70 -17.80 29.44
C LYS A 284 2.33 -18.28 29.02
N TRP A 285 1.32 -17.43 29.02
CA TRP A 285 -0.05 -17.86 28.77
C TRP A 285 -0.30 -18.19 27.28
N PHE A 286 0.15 -17.34 26.36
CA PHE A 286 -0.05 -17.52 24.94
C PHE A 286 0.58 -18.82 24.38
N PRO A 287 1.81 -19.22 24.76
CA PRO A 287 2.35 -20.53 24.36
C PRO A 287 1.47 -21.71 24.80
N LEU A 288 0.85 -21.64 25.98
CA LEU A 288 -0.08 -22.67 26.46
C LEU A 288 -1.38 -22.66 25.66
N PHE A 289 -1.97 -21.47 25.44
CA PHE A 289 -3.17 -21.31 24.63
C PHE A 289 -2.97 -21.79 23.18
N ARG A 290 -1.82 -21.48 22.58
CA ARG A 290 -1.42 -21.98 21.25
C ARG A 290 -1.28 -23.50 21.25
N SER A 291 -0.69 -24.08 22.30
CA SER A 291 -0.53 -25.54 22.41
C SER A 291 -1.88 -26.25 22.51
N PHE A 292 -2.84 -25.68 23.24
CA PHE A 292 -4.22 -26.15 23.27
C PHE A 292 -4.92 -25.98 21.92
N ALA A 293 -4.77 -24.83 21.27
CA ALA A 293 -5.42 -24.53 19.98
C ALA A 293 -5.06 -25.51 18.86
N VAL A 294 -3.88 -26.13 18.95
CA VAL A 294 -3.38 -27.10 17.95
C VAL A 294 -3.43 -28.55 18.42
N ALA A 295 -3.92 -28.81 19.64
CA ALA A 295 -4.05 -30.16 20.17
C ALA A 295 -5.09 -30.97 19.38
N GLN A 296 -4.78 -32.24 19.10
CA GLN A 296 -5.65 -33.13 18.34
C GLN A 296 -5.91 -34.43 19.12
N GLY A 297 -7.18 -34.82 19.20
CA GLY A 297 -7.62 -35.98 19.98
C GLY A 297 -8.06 -35.61 21.40
N GLU A 298 -9.07 -36.32 21.90
CA GLU A 298 -9.79 -35.96 23.13
C GLU A 298 -8.88 -35.88 24.37
N ASP A 299 -7.95 -36.84 24.51
CA ASP A 299 -6.99 -36.85 25.63
C ASP A 299 -5.95 -35.71 25.54
N ALA A 300 -5.43 -35.40 24.35
CA ALA A 300 -4.45 -34.34 24.16
C ALA A 300 -5.07 -32.95 24.34
N ILE A 301 -6.30 -32.76 23.87
CA ILE A 301 -7.10 -31.55 24.10
C ILE A 301 -7.33 -31.37 25.60
N LYS A 302 -7.72 -32.44 26.31
CA LYS A 302 -7.96 -32.40 27.76
C LYS A 302 -6.68 -32.08 28.55
N THR A 303 -5.54 -32.67 28.20
CA THR A 303 -4.25 -32.39 28.85
C THR A 303 -3.73 -30.98 28.57
N ALA A 304 -3.91 -30.46 27.36
CA ALA A 304 -3.46 -29.11 27.00
C ALA A 304 -4.35 -28.00 27.56
N LEU A 305 -5.60 -28.32 27.90
CA LEU A 305 -6.62 -27.38 28.37
C LEU A 305 -6.40 -26.93 29.83
N GLU A 306 -5.96 -27.84 30.71
CA GLU A 306 -5.79 -27.56 32.14
C GLU A 306 -4.77 -26.42 32.42
N PRO A 307 -3.58 -26.39 31.81
CA PRO A 307 -2.63 -25.28 31.98
C PRO A 307 -3.12 -23.93 31.43
N VAL A 308 -3.98 -23.94 30.41
CA VAL A 308 -4.59 -22.72 29.86
C VAL A 308 -5.56 -22.13 30.87
N PHE A 309 -6.36 -22.98 31.52
CA PHE A 309 -7.24 -22.55 32.60
C PHE A 309 -6.46 -22.02 33.79
N ASP A 310 -5.41 -22.70 34.23
CA ASP A 310 -4.59 -22.24 35.36
C ASP A 310 -4.00 -20.85 35.10
N GLY A 311 -3.55 -20.60 33.86
CA GLY A 311 -3.07 -19.27 33.48
C GLY A 311 -4.18 -18.21 33.37
N LEU A 312 -5.40 -18.58 32.98
CA LEU A 312 -6.56 -17.67 33.02
C LEU A 312 -7.00 -17.37 34.46
N VAL A 313 -6.93 -18.33 35.38
CA VAL A 313 -7.19 -18.10 36.81
C VAL A 313 -6.15 -17.14 37.39
N LEU A 314 -4.89 -17.26 36.99
CA LEU A 314 -3.86 -16.31 37.41
C LEU A 314 -4.11 -14.91 36.84
N LEU A 315 -4.57 -14.81 35.59
CA LEU A 315 -4.96 -13.54 34.97
C LEU A 315 -6.24 -12.95 35.58
N GLU A 316 -7.15 -13.77 36.10
CA GLU A 316 -8.33 -13.35 36.85
C GLU A 316 -7.92 -12.71 38.19
N ASP A 317 -6.98 -13.32 38.90
CA ASP A 317 -6.44 -12.74 40.13
C ASP A 317 -5.64 -11.46 39.83
N ALA A 318 -4.90 -11.44 38.71
CA ALA A 318 -4.27 -10.22 38.21
C ALA A 318 -5.30 -9.13 37.90
N PHE A 319 -6.41 -9.48 37.23
CA PHE A 319 -7.48 -8.56 36.89
C PHE A 319 -8.13 -7.96 38.14
N LYS A 320 -8.44 -8.78 39.15
CA LYS A 320 -9.01 -8.29 40.43
C LYS A 320 -8.08 -7.30 41.12
N ASN A 321 -6.79 -7.60 41.15
CA ASN A 321 -5.79 -6.76 41.81
C ASN A 321 -5.49 -5.48 41.03
N CYS A 322 -5.41 -5.56 39.70
CA CYS A 322 -5.04 -4.43 38.84
C CYS A 322 -6.22 -3.49 38.56
N SER A 323 -7.40 -4.04 38.24
CA SER A 323 -8.59 -3.26 37.88
C SER A 323 -9.15 -2.43 39.03
N LYS A 324 -8.87 -2.84 40.29
CA LYS A 324 -9.43 -2.24 41.52
C LYS A 324 -10.97 -2.12 41.44
N GLY A 325 -11.63 -3.08 40.77
CA GLY A 325 -13.09 -3.11 40.58
C GLY A 325 -13.61 -2.31 39.38
N LYS A 326 -12.76 -1.90 38.44
CA LYS A 326 -13.13 -1.20 37.20
C LYS A 326 -13.17 -2.14 35.98
N LYS A 327 -13.61 -1.60 34.83
CA LYS A 327 -13.93 -2.38 33.61
C LYS A 327 -12.73 -3.07 32.97
N PHE A 328 -11.54 -2.51 33.14
CA PHE A 328 -10.32 -2.92 32.44
C PHE A 328 -9.16 -3.08 33.45
N PHE A 329 -8.12 -3.83 33.09
CA PHE A 329 -6.94 -4.07 33.96
C PHE A 329 -6.28 -2.76 34.39
N GLY A 330 -6.31 -1.75 33.53
CA GLY A 330 -5.80 -0.40 33.82
C GLY A 330 -6.82 0.56 34.45
N GLY A 331 -8.06 0.15 34.72
CA GLY A 331 -9.10 1.01 35.28
C GLY A 331 -10.34 1.15 34.38
N ASP A 332 -10.74 2.40 34.09
CA ASP A 332 -11.99 2.71 33.38
C ASP A 332 -11.86 2.67 31.84
N LYS A 333 -10.65 2.58 31.30
CA LYS A 333 -10.35 2.53 29.86
C LYS A 333 -9.45 1.34 29.54
N ILE A 334 -9.53 0.84 28.31
CA ILE A 334 -8.65 -0.21 27.79
C ILE A 334 -7.19 0.24 27.97
N GLY A 335 -6.44 -0.48 28.81
CA GLY A 335 -5.03 -0.22 29.10
C GLY A 335 -4.10 -1.24 28.45
N TYR A 336 -2.81 -1.15 28.76
CA TYR A 336 -1.76 -1.97 28.16
C TYR A 336 -2.01 -3.49 28.26
N VAL A 337 -2.44 -3.97 29.43
CA VAL A 337 -2.72 -5.40 29.66
C VAL A 337 -4.01 -5.83 28.95
N ASP A 338 -5.00 -4.95 28.85
CA ASP A 338 -6.24 -5.20 28.12
C ASP A 338 -6.00 -5.36 26.61
N ILE A 339 -5.05 -4.61 26.05
CA ILE A 339 -4.63 -4.76 24.64
C ILE A 339 -3.89 -6.08 24.45
N ALA A 340 -2.98 -6.42 25.36
CA ALA A 340 -2.23 -7.66 25.31
C ALA A 340 -3.15 -8.89 25.36
N LEU A 341 -4.14 -8.92 26.25
CA LEU A 341 -5.07 -10.05 26.34
C LEU A 341 -6.20 -9.99 25.30
N GLY A 342 -6.74 -8.80 25.04
CA GLY A 342 -7.93 -8.57 24.21
C GLY A 342 -7.73 -8.93 22.73
N CYS A 343 -6.49 -8.86 22.24
CA CYS A 343 -6.16 -9.28 20.87
C CYS A 343 -6.40 -10.78 20.61
N PHE A 344 -6.53 -11.59 21.66
CA PHE A 344 -6.78 -13.04 21.56
C PHE A 344 -8.26 -13.44 21.71
N LEU A 345 -9.16 -12.55 22.14
CA LEU A 345 -10.58 -12.88 22.39
C LEU A 345 -11.30 -13.47 21.18
N GLY A 346 -11.01 -12.96 19.97
CA GLY A 346 -11.56 -13.51 18.73
C GLY A 346 -11.15 -14.96 18.50
N TRP A 347 -9.90 -15.29 18.79
CA TRP A 347 -9.37 -16.66 18.68
C TRP A 347 -9.93 -17.57 19.79
N MET A 348 -10.05 -17.07 21.02
CA MET A 348 -10.65 -17.82 22.13
C MET A 348 -12.07 -18.28 21.78
N ARG A 349 -12.92 -17.39 21.28
CA ARG A 349 -14.32 -17.73 20.90
C ARG A 349 -14.41 -18.74 19.76
N VAL A 350 -13.50 -18.68 18.79
CA VAL A 350 -13.43 -19.67 17.70
C VAL A 350 -13.03 -21.04 18.25
N ILE A 351 -12.03 -21.08 19.12
CA ILE A 351 -11.48 -22.32 19.68
C ILE A 351 -12.44 -22.97 20.70
N GLU A 352 -13.13 -22.18 21.52
CA GLU A 352 -14.22 -22.62 22.42
C GLU A 352 -15.30 -23.36 21.63
N LYS A 353 -15.74 -22.79 20.51
CA LYS A 353 -16.75 -23.39 19.62
C LYS A 353 -16.25 -24.66 18.93
N MET A 354 -14.99 -24.69 18.51
CA MET A 354 -14.41 -25.86 17.83
C MET A 354 -14.21 -27.06 18.77
N ASN A 355 -13.85 -26.81 20.03
CA ASN A 355 -13.52 -27.86 21.00
C ASN A 355 -14.64 -28.13 22.02
N ASN A 356 -15.76 -27.41 21.93
CA ASN A 356 -16.89 -27.48 22.86
C ASN A 356 -16.45 -27.27 24.33
N VAL A 357 -15.60 -26.27 24.55
CA VAL A 357 -15.12 -25.86 25.87
C VAL A 357 -15.43 -24.39 26.10
N THR A 358 -15.50 -23.98 27.37
CA THR A 358 -15.67 -22.58 27.77
C THR A 358 -14.42 -22.15 28.52
N LEU A 359 -13.61 -21.29 27.92
CA LEU A 359 -12.36 -20.78 28.50
C LEU A 359 -12.61 -19.62 29.47
N LEU A 360 -13.47 -18.67 29.09
CA LEU A 360 -13.91 -17.59 29.97
C LEU A 360 -15.28 -17.94 30.57
N ASP A 361 -15.25 -18.54 31.77
CA ASP A 361 -16.43 -19.04 32.46
C ASP A 361 -16.80 -18.07 33.60
N GLU A 362 -18.04 -17.57 33.59
CA GLU A 362 -18.55 -16.65 34.61
C GLU A 362 -18.45 -17.21 36.05
N ALA A 363 -18.58 -18.53 36.22
CA ALA A 363 -18.48 -19.16 37.53
C ALA A 363 -17.03 -19.32 38.02
N LYS A 364 -16.03 -19.28 37.12
CA LYS A 364 -14.61 -19.51 37.45
C LYS A 364 -13.75 -18.25 37.37
N THR A 365 -13.96 -17.45 36.33
CA THR A 365 -13.25 -16.20 36.05
C THR A 365 -14.25 -15.06 35.80
N PRO A 366 -15.07 -14.69 36.80
CA PRO A 366 -16.14 -13.71 36.65
C PRO A 366 -15.63 -12.32 36.22
N GLY A 367 -14.42 -11.92 36.63
CA GLY A 367 -13.81 -10.66 36.25
C GLY A 367 -13.46 -10.61 34.76
N LEU A 368 -12.72 -11.61 34.28
CA LEU A 368 -12.34 -11.73 32.88
C LEU A 368 -13.54 -11.96 31.95
N TYR A 369 -14.56 -12.68 32.42
CA TYR A 369 -15.80 -12.84 31.66
C TYR A 369 -16.49 -11.49 31.40
N ASN A 370 -16.69 -10.69 32.45
CA ASN A 370 -17.31 -9.38 32.32
C ASN A 370 -16.42 -8.39 31.54
N TRP A 371 -15.10 -8.46 31.75
CA TRP A 371 -14.11 -7.73 30.95
C TRP A 371 -14.22 -8.05 29.46
N ALA A 372 -14.34 -9.32 29.08
CA ALA A 372 -14.43 -9.75 27.68
C ALA A 372 -15.72 -9.27 27.01
N GLU A 373 -16.83 -9.26 27.74
CA GLU A 373 -18.10 -8.72 27.27
C GLU A 373 -18.04 -7.19 27.12
N ASP A 374 -17.49 -6.47 28.11
CA ASP A 374 -17.27 -5.01 28.01
C ASP A 374 -16.29 -4.66 26.88
N PHE A 375 -15.27 -5.49 26.62
CA PHE A 375 -14.31 -5.33 25.52
C PHE A 375 -14.95 -5.60 24.15
N CYS A 376 -15.87 -6.56 24.04
CA CYS A 376 -16.52 -6.95 22.78
C CYS A 376 -17.80 -6.17 22.44
N ALA A 377 -18.52 -5.68 23.45
CA ALA A 377 -19.68 -4.81 23.29
C ALA A 377 -19.28 -3.39 22.88
N ASP A 378 -17.97 -3.12 22.86
CA ASP A 378 -17.43 -1.90 22.33
C ASP A 378 -17.80 -1.73 20.84
N SER A 379 -18.17 -0.50 20.47
CA SER A 379 -18.68 -0.11 19.14
C SER A 379 -17.73 -0.41 17.96
N SER A 380 -16.54 -0.91 18.26
CA SER A 380 -15.50 -1.35 17.33
C SER A 380 -15.72 -2.74 16.69
N VAL A 381 -16.76 -3.52 17.05
CA VAL A 381 -16.80 -4.96 16.69
C VAL A 381 -18.02 -5.50 15.90
N LYS A 382 -19.18 -4.83 15.78
CA LYS A 382 -20.40 -5.51 15.25
C LYS A 382 -20.89 -5.19 13.82
N ASP A 383 -20.98 -6.28 13.04
CA ASP A 383 -21.92 -6.68 11.97
C ASP A 383 -21.99 -5.96 10.63
N LYS A 384 -22.16 -6.81 9.60
CA LYS A 384 -21.97 -6.45 8.22
C LYS A 384 -22.66 -7.48 7.21
N LEU A 385 -22.98 -7.03 5.95
CA LEU A 385 -23.41 -7.70 4.66
C LEU A 385 -24.87 -7.58 4.11
N VAL A 386 -25.02 -7.16 2.82
CA VAL A 386 -26.20 -7.36 1.92
C VAL A 386 -25.79 -7.49 0.43
N MET A 387 -26.63 -8.20 -0.35
CA MET A 387 -26.54 -8.75 -1.73
C MET A 387 -26.96 -7.83 -2.92
N ALA A 388 -26.75 -8.37 -4.13
CA ALA A 388 -26.61 -7.81 -5.49
C ALA A 388 -27.84 -7.43 -6.34
N THR A 389 -27.64 -6.50 -7.29
CA THR A 389 -28.33 -6.38 -8.61
C THR A 389 -27.40 -5.70 -9.65
N ASN A 390 -27.56 -5.98 -10.96
CA ASN A 390 -26.79 -5.43 -12.10
C ASN A 390 -26.73 -3.89 -12.11
N SER A 391 -25.79 -3.31 -11.38
CA SER A 391 -25.66 -1.88 -11.18
C SER A 391 -24.21 -1.51 -10.94
N VAL A 392 -23.79 -0.37 -11.49
CA VAL A 392 -22.51 0.24 -11.14
C VAL A 392 -22.69 0.87 -9.77
N LYS A 393 -21.85 0.51 -8.79
CA LYS A 393 -21.91 1.10 -7.44
C LYS A 393 -20.55 1.71 -7.10
N LEU A 394 -20.55 2.87 -6.48
CA LEU A 394 -19.34 3.52 -6.00
C LEU A 394 -19.39 3.63 -4.48
N LEU A 395 -18.53 2.88 -3.80
CA LEU A 395 -18.32 3.00 -2.37
C LEU A 395 -17.28 4.08 -2.09
N GLY A 396 -17.68 5.13 -1.37
CA GLY A 396 -16.82 6.27 -1.12
C GLY A 396 -17.38 7.23 -0.09
N THR A 397 -16.64 8.30 0.19
CA THR A 397 -17.09 9.41 1.02
C THR A 397 -17.09 10.68 0.20
N TRP A 398 -18.16 11.48 0.30
CA TRP A 398 -18.32 12.76 -0.41
C TRP A 398 -17.18 13.78 -0.19
N ALA A 399 -16.35 13.62 0.84
CA ALA A 399 -15.21 14.51 1.13
C ALA A 399 -13.87 13.97 0.60
N CYS A 400 -13.86 12.81 -0.08
CA CYS A 400 -12.64 12.12 -0.48
C CYS A 400 -12.23 12.47 -1.92
N PRO A 401 -11.04 13.04 -2.15
CA PRO A 401 -10.61 13.44 -3.49
C PRO A 401 -10.44 12.25 -4.45
N TYR A 402 -10.04 11.09 -3.92
CA TYR A 402 -9.91 9.87 -4.72
C TYR A 402 -11.26 9.35 -5.23
N VAL A 403 -12.36 9.67 -4.53
CA VAL A 403 -13.73 9.35 -4.95
C VAL A 403 -14.17 10.29 -6.07
N TYR A 404 -13.84 11.59 -5.99
CA TYR A 404 -14.14 12.56 -7.06
C TYR A 404 -13.58 12.13 -8.40
N ARG A 405 -12.38 11.51 -8.43
CA ARG A 405 -11.80 10.96 -9.65
C ARG A 405 -12.76 10.03 -10.36
N VAL A 406 -13.32 9.08 -9.60
CA VAL A 406 -14.21 8.04 -10.11
C VAL A 406 -15.54 8.66 -10.55
N GLU A 407 -16.10 9.57 -9.76
CA GLU A 407 -17.35 10.26 -10.11
C GLU A 407 -17.20 11.11 -11.38
N ILE A 408 -16.09 11.85 -11.53
CA ILE A 408 -15.81 12.65 -12.75
C ILE A 408 -15.73 11.73 -13.97
N ALA A 409 -15.00 10.61 -13.86
CA ALA A 409 -14.87 9.65 -14.94
C ALA A 409 -16.22 9.00 -15.32
N LEU A 410 -17.04 8.60 -14.34
CA LEU A 410 -18.38 8.05 -14.59
C LEU A 410 -19.29 9.11 -15.24
N LYS A 411 -19.27 10.36 -14.76
CA LYS A 411 -20.05 11.48 -15.35
C LYS A 411 -19.61 11.79 -16.78
N MET A 412 -18.31 11.79 -17.07
CA MET A 412 -17.78 11.95 -18.43
C MET A 412 -18.26 10.85 -19.38
N LYS A 413 -18.33 9.61 -18.88
CA LYS A 413 -18.81 8.45 -19.64
C LYS A 413 -20.34 8.33 -19.65
N SER A 414 -21.06 9.25 -18.99
CA SER A 414 -22.51 9.20 -18.81
C SER A 414 -23.01 7.86 -18.23
N ILE A 415 -22.26 7.31 -17.26
CA ILE A 415 -22.59 6.07 -16.57
C ILE A 415 -23.33 6.40 -15.28
N GLU A 416 -24.56 5.92 -15.16
CA GLU A 416 -25.32 6.00 -13.92
C GLU A 416 -24.75 5.02 -12.89
N TYR A 417 -24.69 5.45 -11.63
CA TYR A 417 -24.17 4.65 -10.52
C TYR A 417 -24.92 4.91 -9.22
N GLU A 418 -24.96 3.90 -8.37
CA GLU A 418 -25.37 4.03 -6.97
C GLU A 418 -24.18 4.49 -6.13
N PHE A 419 -24.28 5.65 -5.47
CA PHE A 419 -23.26 6.08 -4.52
C PHE A 419 -23.55 5.50 -3.12
N ILE A 420 -22.63 4.67 -2.62
CA ILE A 420 -22.70 4.10 -1.27
C ILE A 420 -21.78 4.92 -0.37
N GLN A 421 -22.37 5.66 0.56
CA GLN A 421 -21.64 6.49 1.52
C GLN A 421 -20.91 5.60 2.57
N GLU A 422 -19.58 5.61 2.53
CA GLU A 422 -18.70 4.97 3.51
C GLU A 422 -18.50 5.85 4.76
N ARG A 423 -18.23 5.19 5.88
CA ARG A 423 -17.95 5.82 7.18
C ARG A 423 -16.45 6.12 7.30
N VAL A 424 -16.13 7.34 7.71
CA VAL A 424 -14.73 7.83 7.78
C VAL A 424 -13.91 7.13 8.87
N PHE A 425 -14.52 6.87 10.04
CA PHE A 425 -13.81 6.32 11.19
C PHE A 425 -14.06 4.82 11.40
N ASN A 426 -15.26 4.31 11.07
CA ASN A 426 -15.64 2.90 11.26
C ASN A 426 -15.92 2.23 9.92
N LYS A 427 -14.87 1.71 9.29
CA LYS A 427 -14.92 1.07 7.96
C LYS A 427 -15.98 -0.03 7.89
N SER A 428 -16.82 0.01 6.87
CA SER A 428 -17.96 -0.90 6.69
C SER A 428 -17.59 -2.36 6.41
N GLU A 429 -18.61 -3.25 6.43
CA GLU A 429 -18.58 -4.58 5.76
C GLU A 429 -17.79 -4.54 4.50
N LEU A 430 -18.29 -3.64 3.67
CA LEU A 430 -18.32 -3.77 2.26
C LEU A 430 -16.94 -3.39 1.79
N LEU A 431 -16.38 -2.31 2.36
CA LEU A 431 -14.99 -1.92 2.18
C LEU A 431 -14.02 -3.03 2.59
N LEU A 432 -14.19 -3.59 3.80
CA LEU A 432 -13.25 -4.59 4.31
C LEU A 432 -13.28 -5.91 3.53
N LYS A 433 -14.45 -6.29 2.97
CA LYS A 433 -14.57 -7.48 2.11
C LYS A 433 -14.14 -7.23 0.67
N SER A 434 -14.45 -6.07 0.11
CA SER A 434 -14.16 -5.74 -1.29
C SER A 434 -12.71 -5.29 -1.53
N ASN A 435 -12.09 -4.65 -0.53
CA ASN A 435 -10.67 -4.27 -0.54
C ASN A 435 -9.98 -4.80 0.73
N PRO A 436 -9.79 -6.13 0.89
CA PRO A 436 -9.21 -6.69 2.11
C PRO A 436 -7.75 -6.31 2.32
N VAL A 437 -7.03 -6.03 1.23
CA VAL A 437 -5.58 -5.73 1.22
C VAL A 437 -5.28 -4.33 1.75
N TYR A 438 -6.00 -3.32 1.23
CA TYR A 438 -5.75 -1.92 1.58
C TYR A 438 -6.82 -1.32 2.48
N LYS A 439 -8.05 -1.85 2.42
CA LYS A 439 -9.19 -1.38 3.21
C LYS A 439 -9.41 0.12 2.97
N LYS A 440 -9.24 0.58 1.72
CA LYS A 440 -9.32 1.99 1.31
C LYS A 440 -10.42 2.19 0.25
N ILE A 441 -11.04 3.36 0.31
CA ILE A 441 -11.95 3.89 -0.73
C ILE A 441 -11.17 4.71 -1.77
N PRO A 442 -11.69 4.89 -2.99
CA PRO A 442 -12.93 4.33 -3.54
C PRO A 442 -12.85 2.83 -3.83
N VAL A 443 -14.01 2.17 -3.85
CA VAL A 443 -14.21 0.86 -4.49
C VAL A 443 -15.34 0.98 -5.50
N LEU A 444 -15.07 0.69 -6.77
CA LEU A 444 -16.08 0.61 -7.82
C LEU A 444 -16.56 -0.84 -7.93
N PHE A 445 -17.86 -1.06 -7.94
CA PHE A 445 -18.46 -2.35 -8.25
C PHE A 445 -19.08 -2.28 -9.63
N HIS A 446 -18.73 -3.20 -10.52
CA HIS A 446 -19.41 -3.42 -11.79
C HIS A 446 -19.87 -4.87 -11.82
N ASP A 447 -21.18 -5.09 -11.80
CA ASP A 447 -21.79 -6.41 -11.65
C ASP A 447 -21.27 -7.14 -10.40
N GLU A 448 -21.22 -6.42 -9.27
CA GLU A 448 -20.75 -6.88 -7.95
C GLU A 448 -19.27 -7.26 -7.89
N LYS A 449 -18.52 -7.08 -8.98
CA LYS A 449 -17.08 -7.31 -9.00
C LYS A 449 -16.36 -6.04 -8.55
N PRO A 450 -15.57 -6.09 -7.46
CA PRO A 450 -14.89 -4.90 -6.96
C PRO A 450 -13.66 -4.58 -7.81
N ILE A 451 -13.50 -3.31 -8.14
CA ILE A 451 -12.26 -2.71 -8.66
C ILE A 451 -11.79 -1.70 -7.61
N CYS A 452 -10.56 -1.88 -7.14
CA CYS A 452 -9.93 -1.06 -6.11
C CYS A 452 -8.83 -0.19 -6.69
N GLU A 453 -8.41 0.82 -5.92
CA GLU A 453 -7.40 1.84 -6.27
C GLU A 453 -7.86 2.80 -7.36
N SER A 454 -7.97 4.10 -7.02
CA SER A 454 -8.60 5.10 -7.90
C SER A 454 -7.97 5.19 -9.30
N LEU A 455 -6.64 5.10 -9.41
CA LEU A 455 -5.94 5.11 -10.71
C LEU A 455 -6.21 3.87 -11.57
N VAL A 456 -6.45 2.72 -10.93
CA VAL A 456 -6.83 1.47 -11.60
C VAL A 456 -8.30 1.54 -12.04
N ILE A 457 -9.17 2.08 -11.18
CA ILE A 457 -10.59 2.32 -11.48
C ILE A 457 -10.74 3.25 -12.68
N LEU A 458 -9.98 4.35 -12.76
CA LEU A 458 -10.01 5.26 -13.91
C LEU A 458 -9.67 4.57 -15.23
N GLN A 459 -8.61 3.75 -15.24
CA GLN A 459 -8.23 2.99 -16.42
C GLN A 459 -9.29 1.94 -16.78
N TYR A 460 -9.86 1.28 -15.77
CA TYR A 460 -10.98 0.36 -15.96
C TYR A 460 -12.18 1.05 -16.60
N ILE A 461 -12.57 2.23 -16.11
CA ILE A 461 -13.70 3.00 -16.65
C ILE A 461 -13.47 3.33 -18.12
N ASP A 462 -12.30 3.84 -18.46
CA ASP A 462 -11.98 4.22 -19.83
C ASP A 462 -11.96 3.02 -20.79
N GLU A 463 -11.57 1.86 -20.28
CA GLU A 463 -11.47 0.62 -21.04
C GLU A 463 -12.78 -0.17 -21.15
N ALA A 464 -13.63 -0.11 -20.13
CA ALA A 464 -14.91 -0.83 -20.07
C ALA A 464 -16.03 -0.07 -20.80
N TRP A 465 -15.98 1.27 -20.77
CA TRP A 465 -16.97 2.14 -21.39
C TRP A 465 -16.30 3.01 -22.46
N LEU A 466 -16.42 2.55 -23.71
CA LEU A 466 -15.91 3.27 -24.88
C LEU A 466 -16.86 4.39 -25.35
N ASN A 467 -18.04 4.50 -24.75
CA ASN A 467 -18.98 5.60 -24.97
C ASN A 467 -18.51 6.86 -24.23
N GLY A 468 -18.59 8.02 -24.89
CA GLY A 468 -18.13 9.29 -24.34
C GLY A 468 -16.65 9.58 -24.60
N PRO A 469 -16.12 10.70 -24.08
CA PRO A 469 -14.74 11.10 -24.31
C PRO A 469 -13.74 10.06 -23.78
N ALA A 470 -12.63 9.87 -24.49
CA ALA A 470 -11.51 9.07 -24.00
C ALA A 470 -10.84 9.81 -22.83
N ILE A 471 -10.56 9.09 -21.74
CA ILE A 471 -9.86 9.63 -20.56
C ILE A 471 -8.36 9.54 -20.79
N LEU A 472 -7.86 8.39 -21.25
CA LEU A 472 -6.46 8.26 -21.64
C LEU A 472 -6.26 8.71 -23.09
N PRO A 473 -5.06 9.24 -23.42
CA PRO A 473 -4.69 9.50 -24.81
C PRO A 473 -4.77 8.23 -25.67
N SER A 474 -4.96 8.40 -26.98
CA SER A 474 -4.95 7.27 -27.92
C SER A 474 -3.54 6.79 -28.25
N ASP A 475 -2.57 7.71 -28.32
CA ASP A 475 -1.18 7.39 -28.58
C ASP A 475 -0.54 6.69 -27.37
N PRO A 476 0.12 5.53 -27.55
CA PRO A 476 0.75 4.78 -26.44
C PRO A 476 1.79 5.58 -25.66
N TYR A 477 2.56 6.45 -26.32
CA TYR A 477 3.57 7.24 -25.64
C TYR A 477 2.90 8.29 -24.76
N ASP A 478 1.91 9.01 -25.30
CA ASP A 478 1.14 9.99 -24.53
C ASP A 478 0.39 9.31 -23.35
N ARG A 479 -0.09 8.07 -23.50
CA ARG A 479 -0.65 7.25 -22.38
C ARG A 479 0.39 6.98 -21.30
N ALA A 480 1.61 6.62 -21.68
CA ALA A 480 2.69 6.35 -20.74
C ALA A 480 3.07 7.62 -19.96
N ILE A 481 3.14 8.77 -20.63
CA ILE A 481 3.39 10.07 -20.00
C ILE A 481 2.25 10.47 -19.06
N ALA A 482 0.98 10.26 -19.44
CA ALA A 482 -0.15 10.53 -18.57
C ALA A 482 -0.12 9.68 -17.29
N ARG A 483 0.21 8.39 -17.39
CA ARG A 483 0.38 7.49 -16.23
C ARG A 483 1.54 7.93 -15.33
N PHE A 484 2.64 8.38 -15.93
CA PHE A 484 3.80 8.86 -15.19
C PHE A 484 3.45 10.08 -14.32
N TRP A 485 2.78 11.08 -14.90
CA TRP A 485 2.40 12.28 -14.17
C TRP A 485 1.33 12.00 -13.11
N ALA A 486 0.38 11.11 -13.39
CA ALA A 486 -0.57 10.66 -12.37
C ALA A 486 0.12 9.99 -11.18
N ALA A 487 1.12 9.13 -11.42
CA ALA A 487 1.93 8.53 -10.36
C ALA A 487 2.73 9.58 -9.58
N TYR A 488 3.32 10.57 -10.26
CA TYR A 488 4.01 11.69 -9.61
C TYR A 488 3.09 12.50 -8.69
N ILE A 489 1.87 12.79 -9.13
CA ILE A 489 0.88 13.51 -8.33
C ILE A 489 0.56 12.71 -7.05
N ASP A 490 0.29 11.40 -7.16
CA ASP A 490 -0.13 10.56 -6.04
C ASP A 490 1.01 10.20 -5.08
N GLU A 491 2.22 9.97 -5.59
CA GLU A 491 3.35 9.45 -4.81
C GLU A 491 4.31 10.53 -4.30
N LYS A 492 4.27 11.73 -4.88
CA LYS A 492 5.21 12.82 -4.54
C LYS A 492 4.51 14.11 -4.17
N TRP A 493 3.75 14.69 -5.10
CA TRP A 493 3.25 16.04 -4.90
C TRP A 493 2.14 16.09 -3.84
N TYR A 494 1.09 15.28 -3.98
CA TYR A 494 -0.05 15.34 -3.07
C TYR A 494 0.27 14.90 -1.64
N PRO A 495 1.12 13.89 -1.37
CA PRO A 495 1.54 13.59 0.00
C PRO A 495 2.13 14.80 0.74
N LEU A 496 2.92 15.65 0.06
CA LEU A 496 3.46 16.89 0.66
C LEU A 496 2.33 17.85 1.04
N VAL A 497 1.35 18.05 0.15
CA VAL A 497 0.18 18.91 0.38
C VAL A 497 -0.69 18.34 1.51
N ALA A 498 -0.96 17.04 1.50
CA ALA A 498 -1.78 16.38 2.50
C ALA A 498 -1.12 16.32 3.88
N ASP A 499 0.21 16.23 3.94
CA ASP A 499 0.99 16.24 5.18
C ASP A 499 1.28 17.65 5.70
N TYR A 500 1.12 18.69 4.88
CA TYR A 500 1.30 20.08 5.30
C TYR A 500 0.47 20.43 6.55
N ARG A 501 -0.77 19.95 6.64
CA ARG A 501 -1.66 20.12 7.82
C ARG A 501 -1.13 19.48 9.11
N ASN A 502 -0.16 18.59 9.01
CA ASN A 502 0.49 17.92 10.14
C ASN A 502 1.79 18.62 10.57
N VAL A 503 2.26 19.62 9.81
CA VAL A 503 3.50 20.33 10.10
C VAL A 503 3.22 21.47 11.08
N GLU A 504 4.00 21.51 12.17
CA GLU A 504 3.95 22.56 13.17
C GLU A 504 5.22 23.42 13.14
N GLY A 505 5.09 24.69 13.51
CA GLY A 505 6.20 25.64 13.49
C GLY A 505 6.40 26.32 12.12
N LYS A 506 6.72 27.61 12.17
CA LYS A 506 6.81 28.48 10.99
C LYS A 506 7.89 28.03 10.00
N GLU A 507 9.07 27.65 10.50
CA GLU A 507 10.21 27.23 9.66
C GLU A 507 9.93 25.92 8.94
N ALA A 508 9.40 24.91 9.64
CA ALA A 508 9.06 23.63 9.05
C ALA A 508 7.94 23.76 8.01
N LYS A 509 6.91 24.58 8.30
CA LYS A 509 5.85 24.91 7.32
C LYS A 509 6.43 25.57 6.08
N ALA A 510 7.32 26.57 6.24
CA ALA A 510 7.96 27.24 5.10
C ALA A 510 8.77 26.26 4.23
N ALA A 511 9.56 25.37 4.84
CA ALA A 511 10.30 24.34 4.11
C ALA A 511 9.39 23.34 3.38
N MET A 512 8.22 23.02 3.94
CA MET A 512 7.23 22.17 3.27
C MET A 512 6.58 22.91 2.09
N VAL A 513 6.25 24.19 2.24
CA VAL A 513 5.71 25.04 1.16
C VAL A 513 6.70 25.16 0.00
N GLU A 514 8.00 25.30 0.28
CA GLU A 514 9.03 25.31 -0.76
C GLU A 514 9.02 24.01 -1.58
N LYS A 515 8.97 22.84 -0.92
CA LYS A 515 8.87 21.54 -1.61
C LYS A 515 7.58 21.38 -2.41
N ILE A 516 6.46 21.86 -1.88
CA ILE A 516 5.19 21.88 -2.62
C ILE A 516 5.35 22.77 -3.86
N SER A 517 5.92 23.96 -3.72
CA SER A 517 6.16 24.90 -4.83
C SER A 517 7.07 24.31 -5.90
N GLU A 518 8.17 23.64 -5.53
CA GLU A 518 9.04 22.94 -6.47
C GLU A 518 8.27 21.88 -7.26
N GLY A 519 7.43 21.09 -6.59
CA GLY A 519 6.61 20.08 -7.26
C GLY A 519 5.51 20.68 -8.14
N THR A 520 4.91 21.81 -7.74
CA THR A 520 3.92 22.51 -8.57
C THR A 520 4.56 23.08 -9.84
N LEU A 521 5.79 23.59 -9.79
CA LEU A 521 6.51 24.05 -10.98
C LEU A 521 6.75 22.91 -11.98
N LEU A 522 7.05 21.70 -11.50
CA LEU A 522 7.16 20.52 -12.36
C LEU A 522 5.81 20.17 -13.03
N LEU A 523 4.70 20.34 -12.32
CA LEU A 523 3.35 20.16 -12.88
C LEU A 523 2.98 21.24 -13.89
N GLU A 524 3.45 22.48 -13.72
CA GLU A 524 3.30 23.55 -14.71
C GLU A 524 4.03 23.20 -16.00
N GLU A 525 5.28 22.77 -15.92
CA GLU A 525 6.04 22.29 -17.08
C GLU A 525 5.36 21.08 -17.74
N ALA A 526 4.82 20.17 -16.94
CA ALA A 526 4.04 19.04 -17.44
C ALA A 526 2.80 19.51 -18.22
N PHE A 527 2.05 20.45 -17.66
CA PHE A 527 0.84 21.00 -18.26
C PHE A 527 1.15 21.66 -19.61
N ILE A 528 2.17 22.51 -19.68
CA ILE A 528 2.57 23.20 -20.92
C ILE A 528 2.92 22.18 -22.01
N ASN A 529 3.70 21.15 -21.66
CA ASN A 529 4.13 20.13 -22.62
C ASN A 529 2.98 19.22 -23.08
N MET A 530 2.10 18.81 -22.16
CA MET A 530 1.02 17.86 -22.45
C MET A 530 -0.16 18.53 -23.15
N SER A 531 -0.55 19.73 -22.70
CA SER A 531 -1.69 20.46 -23.26
C SER A 531 -1.41 20.93 -24.68
N LYS A 532 -0.14 21.15 -25.06
CA LYS A 532 0.27 21.73 -26.35
C LYS A 532 -0.45 23.05 -26.62
N GLY A 533 -0.66 23.85 -25.57
CA GLY A 533 -1.37 25.14 -25.62
C GLY A 533 -2.89 25.02 -25.61
N LYS A 534 -3.46 23.86 -25.27
CA LYS A 534 -4.90 23.65 -25.10
C LYS A 534 -5.32 23.79 -23.63
N SER A 535 -6.62 23.67 -23.38
CA SER A 535 -7.23 23.97 -22.08
C SER A 535 -6.96 22.96 -20.98
N TYR A 536 -6.59 21.73 -21.32
CA TYR A 536 -6.47 20.61 -20.38
C TYR A 536 -5.16 19.83 -20.62
N PHE A 537 -4.71 19.05 -19.64
CA PHE A 537 -3.59 18.11 -19.83
C PHE A 537 -3.92 17.09 -20.95
N GLY A 538 -5.19 16.70 -21.07
CA GLY A 538 -5.72 15.90 -22.18
C GLY A 538 -5.83 16.64 -23.52
N GLY A 539 -5.39 17.90 -23.59
CA GLY A 539 -5.52 18.75 -24.77
C GLY A 539 -6.85 19.51 -24.77
N ASP A 540 -7.72 19.19 -25.73
CA ASP A 540 -9.00 19.90 -25.92
C ASP A 540 -10.11 19.45 -24.94
N SER A 541 -9.89 18.37 -24.18
CA SER A 541 -10.86 17.82 -23.24
C SER A 541 -10.17 17.35 -21.96
N ILE A 542 -10.91 17.31 -20.85
CA ILE A 542 -10.46 16.72 -19.59
C ILE A 542 -9.96 15.30 -19.85
N GLY A 543 -8.71 15.03 -19.51
CA GLY A 543 -8.08 13.71 -19.63
C GLY A 543 -7.64 13.14 -18.29
N TYR A 544 -6.87 12.07 -18.34
CA TYR A 544 -6.45 11.29 -17.18
C TYR A 544 -5.75 12.13 -16.09
N VAL A 545 -4.77 12.95 -16.49
CA VAL A 545 -4.02 13.80 -15.54
C VAL A 545 -4.91 14.92 -14.99
N ASP A 546 -5.82 15.48 -15.81
CA ASP A 546 -6.78 16.48 -15.35
C ASP A 546 -7.66 15.93 -14.21
N ILE A 547 -8.18 14.71 -14.37
CA ILE A 547 -9.00 14.06 -13.33
C ILE A 547 -8.18 13.81 -12.06
N VAL A 548 -6.96 13.27 -12.22
CA VAL A 548 -6.09 12.91 -11.09
C VAL A 548 -5.66 14.12 -10.29
N PHE A 549 -5.16 15.17 -10.96
CA PHE A 549 -4.73 16.40 -10.30
C PHE A 549 -5.93 17.21 -9.83
N GLY A 550 -6.90 17.41 -10.72
CA GLY A 550 -8.03 18.30 -10.49
C GLY A 550 -8.94 17.84 -9.35
N SER A 551 -9.07 16.54 -9.14
CA SER A 551 -9.77 15.98 -7.97
C SER A 551 -9.21 16.41 -6.62
N LEU A 552 -7.96 16.89 -6.56
CA LEU A 552 -7.31 17.32 -5.33
C LEU A 552 -7.54 18.82 -5.04
N LEU A 553 -7.99 19.60 -6.03
CA LEU A 553 -8.08 21.06 -5.97
C LEU A 553 -8.96 21.57 -4.83
N GLY A 554 -10.03 20.85 -4.49
CA GLY A 554 -10.87 21.22 -3.34
C GLY A 554 -10.07 21.30 -2.03
N TRP A 555 -9.21 20.32 -1.76
CA TRP A 555 -8.37 20.28 -0.57
C TRP A 555 -7.14 21.20 -0.66
N VAL A 556 -6.64 21.47 -1.87
CA VAL A 556 -5.62 22.49 -2.11
C VAL A 556 -6.17 23.86 -1.72
N LYS A 557 -7.36 24.22 -2.20
CA LYS A 557 -8.04 25.49 -1.88
C LYS A 557 -8.32 25.66 -0.39
N VAL A 558 -8.64 24.57 0.33
CA VAL A 558 -8.75 24.60 1.80
C VAL A 558 -7.46 25.07 2.45
N ILE A 559 -6.30 24.53 2.03
CA ILE A 559 -5.00 24.92 2.60
C ILE A 559 -4.67 26.36 2.25
N GLU A 560 -4.94 26.78 1.00
CA GLU A 560 -4.75 28.16 0.56
C GLU A 560 -5.57 29.16 1.39
N ILE A 561 -6.82 28.83 1.73
CA ILE A 561 -7.67 29.67 2.56
C ILE A 561 -7.20 29.67 4.02
N VAL A 562 -6.97 28.51 4.60
CA VAL A 562 -6.70 28.38 6.05
C VAL A 562 -5.37 28.98 6.45
N ASP A 563 -4.34 28.84 5.61
CA ASP A 563 -2.98 29.31 5.90
C ASP A 563 -2.59 30.54 5.05
N GLU A 564 -3.54 31.16 4.35
CA GLU A 564 -3.34 32.33 3.47
C GLU A 564 -2.19 32.10 2.46
N LEU A 565 -2.17 30.92 1.84
CA LEU A 565 -1.17 30.49 0.87
C LEU A 565 -1.69 30.55 -0.56
N LYS A 566 -0.76 30.52 -1.51
CA LYS A 566 -1.03 30.28 -2.94
C LYS A 566 -0.16 29.12 -3.41
N ILE A 567 -0.77 27.94 -3.52
CA ILE A 567 -0.13 26.73 -4.04
C ILE A 567 -0.14 26.79 -5.57
N LEU A 568 -1.27 27.18 -6.18
CA LEU A 568 -1.35 27.54 -7.60
C LEU A 568 -1.28 29.05 -7.73
N ASP A 569 -0.06 29.56 -7.85
CA ASP A 569 0.25 30.99 -7.89
C ASP A 569 0.30 31.46 -9.35
N GLU A 570 -0.60 32.36 -9.75
CA GLU A 570 -0.65 32.93 -11.12
C GLU A 570 0.69 33.55 -11.57
N THR A 571 1.53 34.00 -10.64
CA THR A 571 2.83 34.58 -10.98
C THR A 571 3.92 33.55 -11.25
N LYS A 572 3.74 32.31 -10.76
CA LYS A 572 4.73 31.22 -10.88
C LYS A 572 4.24 30.09 -11.79
N THR A 573 2.96 29.76 -11.70
CA THR A 573 2.27 28.69 -12.43
C THR A 573 1.00 29.24 -13.10
N PRO A 574 1.14 30.19 -14.03
CA PRO A 574 0.00 30.85 -14.69
C PRO A 574 -0.88 29.86 -15.46
N SER A 575 -0.29 28.87 -16.12
CA SER A 575 -1.06 27.93 -16.94
C SER A 575 -1.90 26.99 -16.06
N LEU A 576 -1.35 26.55 -14.93
CA LEU A 576 -2.10 25.77 -13.94
C LEU A 576 -3.20 26.59 -13.25
N ALA A 577 -2.98 27.88 -13.00
CA ALA A 577 -4.01 28.75 -12.43
C ALA A 577 -5.20 28.92 -13.39
N GLU A 578 -4.93 29.16 -14.68
CA GLU A 578 -5.98 29.20 -15.71
C GLU A 578 -6.68 27.84 -15.88
N TRP A 579 -5.91 26.75 -15.81
CA TRP A 579 -6.44 25.39 -15.87
C TRP A 579 -7.35 25.06 -14.67
N ASP A 580 -6.98 25.45 -13.44
CA ASP A 580 -7.81 25.24 -12.24
C ASP A 580 -9.20 25.86 -12.42
N GLU A 581 -9.27 27.11 -12.86
CA GLU A 581 -10.55 27.81 -13.10
C GLU A 581 -11.39 27.07 -14.16
N LYS A 582 -10.78 26.70 -15.29
CA LYS A 582 -11.45 25.96 -16.38
C LYS A 582 -11.88 24.56 -15.97
N PHE A 583 -11.10 23.87 -15.15
CA PHE A 583 -11.40 22.53 -14.68
C PHE A 583 -12.55 22.55 -13.68
N CYS A 584 -12.46 23.39 -12.64
CA CYS A 584 -13.50 23.50 -11.62
C CYS A 584 -14.84 24.00 -12.16
N SER A 585 -14.84 24.85 -13.19
CA SER A 585 -16.07 25.35 -13.83
C SER A 585 -16.69 24.40 -14.84
N HIS A 586 -15.98 23.34 -15.24
CA HIS A 586 -16.46 22.39 -16.25
C HIS A 586 -17.71 21.63 -15.76
N ASN A 587 -18.68 21.41 -16.64
CA ASN A 587 -19.99 20.82 -16.30
C ASN A 587 -19.90 19.41 -15.66
N VAL A 588 -18.91 18.61 -16.07
CA VAL A 588 -18.67 17.27 -15.48
C VAL A 588 -17.95 17.31 -14.13
N VAL A 589 -17.47 18.48 -13.67
CA VAL A 589 -16.66 18.62 -12.44
C VAL A 589 -17.40 19.44 -11.37
N LYS A 590 -18.01 20.56 -11.75
CA LYS A 590 -18.51 21.59 -10.83
C LYS A 590 -19.47 21.12 -9.72
N ASP A 591 -20.19 20.02 -9.95
CA ASP A 591 -21.15 19.46 -8.99
C ASP A 591 -20.57 18.29 -8.16
N ILE A 592 -19.33 17.86 -8.47
CA ILE A 592 -18.68 16.71 -7.82
C ILE A 592 -17.70 17.17 -6.74
N ILE A 593 -16.88 18.19 -7.03
CA ILE A 593 -15.99 18.77 -6.03
C ILE A 593 -16.85 19.66 -5.11
N PRO A 594 -16.92 19.39 -3.80
CA PRO A 594 -17.73 20.20 -2.90
C PRO A 594 -17.24 21.64 -2.82
N GLU A 595 -18.15 22.54 -2.45
CA GLU A 595 -17.82 23.93 -2.10
C GLU A 595 -16.71 23.96 -1.05
N THR A 596 -15.71 24.82 -1.28
CA THR A 596 -14.51 24.88 -0.45
C THR A 596 -14.85 25.13 1.02
N GLU A 597 -15.87 25.93 1.30
CA GLU A 597 -16.34 26.24 2.65
C GLU A 597 -16.74 24.97 3.43
N LYS A 598 -17.41 24.02 2.78
CA LYS A 598 -17.77 22.74 3.40
C LYS A 598 -16.55 21.89 3.70
N LEU A 599 -15.53 21.94 2.84
CA LEU A 599 -14.27 21.23 3.08
C LEU A 599 -13.45 21.89 4.20
N VAL A 600 -13.49 23.23 4.31
CA VAL A 600 -12.88 23.98 5.42
C VAL A 600 -13.52 23.60 6.76
N GLU A 601 -14.84 23.44 6.83
CA GLU A 601 -15.50 22.94 8.04
C GLU A 601 -15.01 21.55 8.47
N ILE A 602 -14.84 20.64 7.50
CA ILE A 602 -14.30 19.29 7.76
C ILE A 602 -12.83 19.37 8.19
N TYR A 603 -12.04 20.25 7.56
CA TYR A 603 -10.66 20.49 7.94
C TYR A 603 -10.54 20.94 9.39
N HIS A 604 -11.33 21.94 9.80
CA HIS A 604 -11.33 22.41 11.19
C HIS A 604 -11.75 21.32 12.17
N LYS A 605 -12.82 20.57 11.87
CA LYS A 605 -13.23 19.41 12.69
C LYS A 605 -12.11 18.39 12.83
N TYR A 606 -11.37 18.10 11.76
CA TYR A 606 -10.23 17.19 11.81
C TYR A 606 -9.09 17.73 12.68
N VAL A 607 -8.74 19.01 12.54
CA VAL A 607 -7.71 19.67 13.36
C VAL A 607 -8.13 19.73 14.83
N GLU A 608 -9.40 20.01 15.12
CA GLU A 608 -9.96 20.01 16.48
C GLU A 608 -9.92 18.62 17.11
N LEU A 609 -10.38 17.58 16.40
CA LEU A 609 -10.30 16.20 16.86
C LEU A 609 -8.84 15.77 17.11
N LYS A 610 -7.90 16.21 16.27
CA LYS A 610 -6.47 15.93 16.46
C LYS A 610 -5.94 16.64 17.70
N LYS A 611 -6.29 17.92 17.91
CA LYS A 611 -5.92 18.67 19.12
C LYS A 611 -6.52 18.03 20.37
N ALA A 612 -7.79 17.62 20.32
CA ALA A 612 -8.49 16.96 21.42
C ALA A 612 -7.96 15.55 21.73
N ASN A 613 -7.31 14.88 20.78
CA ASN A 613 -6.61 13.60 21.00
C ASN A 613 -5.13 13.78 21.42
N LEU A 614 -4.60 15.01 21.38
CA LEU A 614 -3.24 15.38 21.80
C LEU A 614 -3.21 16.18 23.13
N SER A 615 -4.36 16.70 23.57
CA SER A 615 -4.61 17.34 24.88
C SER A 615 -5.18 16.34 25.87
#